data_AF-A0A7S4D5D2-F1
#
_entry.id   AF-A0A7S4D5D2-F1
#
_cell.length_a   1.000
_cell.length_b   1.000
_cell.length_c   1.000
_cell.angle_alpha   90.00
_cell.angle_beta   90.00
_cell.angle_gamma   90.00
#
_symmetry.space_group_name_H-M   'P 1'
#
loop_
_entity.id
_entity.type
_entity.pdbx_description
1 polymer ?
#
loop_
_entity_poly.entity_id
_entity_poly.type
_entity_poly.pdbx_seq_one_letter_code
_entity_poly.pdbx_strand_id
1 'polypeptide(L)'
;AAAAAAAAAAGARPHVHMDAMGFGMGMCCLQVTFQASGANESRFMYDQLATLAPLMLALTAATPILKGRLVDTDVRWAAIAASVDDRTPAEAGEEEEEGGDTAAAAARPDMAGGGVRRLHKSRYDSVSNYIFQCPRHPPGARSLEKYCDVPAPADPEHVARLMARGLDAALAQHIAHLFTRDPLVIFQGAVAEVDDERSTEHFENVQSTNWQTVRWKPPPPREGPNAPHIGWRVEFRSMEVQLTDFENAAFTVFVVLVTRVILAFDLNLYLPLSKVDENMRRAHARGAVTGERFFVRKHMAPPPQPGGGGGGGGGG
;
A
#
# COMPACT_ATOMS: atom_id res chain seq x y z
N ALA A 1 20.38 29.86 10.19
CA ALA A 1 21.30 30.49 9.20
C ALA A 1 22.63 29.73 9.12
N ALA A 2 23.32 29.51 10.25
CA ALA A 2 24.61 28.79 10.28
C ALA A 2 24.53 27.32 9.81
N ALA A 3 23.52 26.55 10.24
CA ALA A 3 23.34 25.15 9.80
C ALA A 3 23.02 25.02 8.30
N ALA A 4 22.29 25.98 7.73
CA ALA A 4 22.00 26.02 6.29
C ALA A 4 23.24 26.37 5.46
N ALA A 5 24.15 27.19 6.00
CA ALA A 5 25.43 27.50 5.36
C ALA A 5 26.40 26.30 5.39
N ALA A 6 26.40 25.51 6.48
CA ALA A 6 27.19 24.29 6.58
C ALA A 6 26.71 23.20 5.61
N ALA A 7 25.39 23.01 5.46
CA ALA A 7 24.82 22.06 4.51
C ALA A 7 25.12 22.43 3.04
N ALA A 8 25.10 23.73 2.70
CA ALA A 8 25.48 24.21 1.37
C ALA A 8 26.97 23.98 1.05
N ALA A 9 27.85 24.05 2.06
CA ALA A 9 29.28 23.77 1.90
C ALA A 9 29.60 22.28 1.67
N ALA A 10 28.70 21.37 2.06
CA ALA A 10 28.84 19.92 1.92
C ALA A 10 28.21 19.34 0.63
N GLY A 11 27.70 20.18 -0.28
CA GLY A 11 26.99 19.71 -1.47
C GLY A 11 25.61 19.10 -1.17
N ALA A 12 25.10 19.24 0.05
CA ALA A 12 23.76 18.77 0.41
C ALA A 12 22.71 19.64 -0.28
N ARG A 13 21.74 19.00 -0.95
CA ARG A 13 20.63 19.72 -1.58
C ARG A 13 19.85 20.51 -0.51
N PRO A 14 19.42 21.75 -0.81
CA PRO A 14 18.52 22.48 0.07
C PRO A 14 17.29 21.63 0.37
N HIS A 15 16.97 21.44 1.65
CA HIS A 15 15.85 20.63 2.10
C HIS A 15 15.04 21.35 3.18
N VAL A 16 13.78 20.94 3.33
CA VAL A 16 12.89 21.44 4.39
C VAL A 16 12.92 20.43 5.54
N HIS A 17 13.53 20.81 6.67
CA HIS A 17 13.58 19.96 7.85
C HIS A 17 12.23 19.93 8.59
N MET A 18 11.72 18.72 8.82
CA MET A 18 10.48 18.40 9.53
C MET A 18 10.73 17.19 10.42
N ASP A 19 10.38 17.28 11.70
CA ASP A 19 10.85 16.40 12.79
C ASP A 19 9.71 15.98 13.73
N ALA A 20 8.47 16.03 13.25
CA ALA A 20 7.30 15.68 14.03
C ALA A 20 6.28 14.93 13.18
N MET A 21 5.60 13.96 13.79
CA MET A 21 4.51 13.20 13.18
C MET A 21 3.44 14.11 12.53
N GLY A 22 3.16 15.26 13.16
CA GLY A 22 2.19 16.23 12.67
C GLY A 22 2.52 16.85 11.31
N PHE A 23 3.79 16.86 10.89
CA PHE A 23 4.15 17.33 9.54
C PHE A 23 3.66 16.39 8.44
N GLY A 24 3.43 15.12 8.73
CA GLY A 24 2.88 14.16 7.78
C GLY A 24 1.44 13.79 8.11
N MET A 25 1.18 13.19 9.27
CA MET A 25 -0.17 12.78 9.67
C MET A 25 -1.13 13.95 9.94
N GLY A 26 -0.63 15.19 10.00
CA GLY A 26 -1.47 16.40 9.99
C GLY A 26 -1.93 16.84 8.59
N MET A 27 -1.50 16.15 7.53
CA MET A 27 -1.94 16.38 6.16
C MET A 27 -3.25 15.66 5.86
N CYS A 28 -3.99 16.17 4.87
CA CYS A 28 -5.28 15.62 4.47
C CYS A 28 -5.18 14.78 3.19
N CYS A 29 -6.17 13.92 2.96
CA CYS A 29 -6.26 13.09 1.77
C CYS A 29 -7.70 12.75 1.41
N LEU A 30 -7.91 12.34 0.15
CA LEU A 30 -9.15 11.73 -0.29
C LEU A 30 -8.97 10.20 -0.33
N GLN A 31 -9.78 9.47 0.45
CA GLN A 31 -9.77 8.01 0.46
C GLN A 31 -11.15 7.48 0.08
N VAL A 32 -11.18 6.46 -0.78
CA VAL A 32 -12.43 5.85 -1.25
C VAL A 32 -12.41 4.38 -0.88
N THR A 33 -13.37 3.96 -0.06
CA THR A 33 -13.58 2.55 0.28
C THR A 33 -14.79 2.01 -0.46
N PHE A 34 -14.65 0.85 -1.09
CA PHE A 34 -15.74 0.14 -1.73
C PHE A 34 -15.81 -1.30 -1.25
N GLN A 35 -17.03 -1.83 -1.19
CA GLN A 35 -17.30 -3.21 -0.85
C GLN A 35 -17.37 -4.06 -2.12
N ALA A 36 -16.60 -5.15 -2.15
CA ALA A 36 -16.60 -6.11 -3.25
C ALA A 36 -17.68 -7.19 -3.02
N SER A 37 -17.98 -7.95 -4.08
CA SER A 37 -18.90 -9.09 -4.01
C SER A 37 -18.42 -10.23 -3.10
N GLY A 38 -17.11 -10.33 -2.87
CA GLY A 38 -16.51 -11.34 -1.99
C GLY A 38 -14.99 -11.23 -1.91
N ALA A 39 -14.37 -12.18 -1.19
CA ALA A 39 -12.93 -12.19 -0.96
C ALA A 39 -12.12 -12.17 -2.27
N ASN A 40 -12.49 -12.98 -3.26
CA ASN A 40 -11.76 -13.04 -4.53
C ASN A 40 -11.80 -11.72 -5.31
N GLU A 41 -12.98 -11.09 -5.43
CA GLU A 41 -13.11 -9.80 -6.11
C GLU A 41 -12.36 -8.69 -5.35
N SER A 42 -12.45 -8.67 -4.02
CA SER A 42 -11.71 -7.67 -3.21
C SER A 42 -10.19 -7.79 -3.39
N ARG A 43 -9.65 -9.02 -3.43
CA ARG A 43 -8.22 -9.26 -3.64
C ARG A 43 -7.80 -8.87 -5.06
N PHE A 44 -8.60 -9.22 -6.07
CA PHE A 44 -8.37 -8.79 -7.45
C PHE A 44 -8.34 -7.26 -7.57
N MET A 45 -9.30 -6.58 -6.97
CA MET A 45 -9.40 -5.12 -7.00
C MET A 45 -8.29 -4.43 -6.22
N TYR A 46 -7.86 -4.98 -5.08
CA TYR A 46 -6.68 -4.49 -4.36
C TYR A 46 -5.46 -4.46 -5.30
N ASP A 47 -5.23 -5.57 -6.01
CA ASP A 47 -4.09 -5.69 -6.92
C ASP A 47 -4.18 -4.72 -8.10
N GLN A 48 -5.37 -4.58 -8.71
CA GLN A 48 -5.53 -3.67 -9.85
C GLN A 48 -5.31 -2.21 -9.42
N LEU A 49 -5.88 -1.82 -8.27
CA LEU A 49 -5.76 -0.45 -7.78
C LEU A 49 -4.35 -0.09 -7.32
N ALA A 50 -3.56 -1.06 -6.85
CA ALA A 50 -2.16 -0.81 -6.49
C ALA A 50 -1.37 -0.21 -7.65
N THR A 51 -1.68 -0.60 -8.89
CA THR A 51 -1.01 -0.09 -10.10
C THR A 51 -1.45 1.33 -10.48
N LEU A 52 -2.68 1.71 -10.10
CA LEU A 52 -3.25 3.04 -10.35
C LEU A 52 -2.85 4.06 -9.28
N ALA A 53 -2.49 3.61 -8.08
CA ALA A 53 -2.15 4.46 -6.96
C ALA A 53 -1.15 5.59 -7.29
N PRO A 54 0.02 5.33 -7.91
CA PRO A 54 0.96 6.40 -8.25
C PRO A 54 0.45 7.36 -9.32
N LEU A 55 -0.36 6.88 -10.28
CA LEU A 55 -0.95 7.74 -11.31
C LEU A 55 -1.92 8.73 -10.68
N MET A 56 -2.76 8.26 -9.76
CA MET A 56 -3.72 9.09 -9.05
C MET A 56 -3.03 10.04 -8.06
N LEU A 57 -1.91 9.63 -7.44
CA LEU A 57 -1.09 10.52 -6.62
C LEU A 57 -0.59 11.72 -7.44
N ALA A 58 0.01 11.47 -8.62
CA ALA A 58 0.49 12.52 -9.50
C ALA A 58 -0.65 13.38 -10.07
N LEU A 59 -1.76 12.76 -10.48
CA LEU A 59 -2.91 13.45 -11.06
C LEU A 59 -3.61 14.39 -10.07
N THR A 60 -3.66 14.02 -8.79
CA THR A 60 -4.36 14.77 -7.74
C THR A 60 -3.45 15.71 -6.95
N ALA A 61 -2.18 15.86 -7.34
CA ALA A 61 -1.15 16.60 -6.63
C ALA A 61 -1.63 17.97 -6.08
N ALA A 62 -1.50 18.19 -4.76
CA ALA A 62 -2.01 19.38 -4.07
C ALA A 62 -1.13 19.85 -2.89
N THR A 63 0.13 19.41 -2.80
CA THR A 63 1.05 19.72 -1.69
C THR A 63 2.38 20.33 -2.16
N PRO A 64 2.38 21.56 -2.72
CA PRO A 64 3.61 22.23 -3.19
C PRO A 64 4.35 23.04 -2.10
N ILE A 65 3.79 23.14 -0.89
CA ILE A 65 4.32 23.97 0.20
C ILE A 65 4.39 23.15 1.48
N LEU A 66 5.57 23.12 2.11
CA LEU A 66 5.81 22.49 3.41
C LEU A 66 6.51 23.47 4.34
N LYS A 67 6.01 23.60 5.58
CA LYS A 67 6.60 24.46 6.64
C LYS A 67 6.92 25.89 6.15
N GLY A 68 6.00 26.48 5.39
CA GLY A 68 6.13 27.84 4.85
C GLY A 68 7.13 28.00 3.70
N ARG A 69 7.57 26.91 3.07
CA ARG A 69 8.51 26.91 1.95
C ARG A 69 7.94 26.16 0.76
N LEU A 70 8.18 26.69 -0.44
CA LEU A 70 7.99 25.91 -1.66
C LEU A 70 8.94 24.73 -1.67
N VAL A 71 8.44 23.56 -2.05
CA VAL A 71 9.21 22.32 -2.15
C VAL A 71 9.24 21.83 -3.58
N ASP A 72 10.26 21.04 -3.93
CA ASP A 72 10.43 20.48 -5.28
C ASP A 72 9.67 19.15 -5.42
N THR A 73 8.42 19.16 -4.95
CA THR A 73 7.43 18.08 -5.05
C THR A 73 6.05 18.68 -4.98
N ASP A 74 5.06 18.03 -5.58
CA ASP A 74 3.66 18.49 -5.55
C ASP A 74 2.75 17.59 -4.70
N VAL A 75 3.30 16.58 -4.02
CA VAL A 75 2.51 15.54 -3.33
C VAL A 75 3.01 15.31 -1.91
N ARG A 76 2.10 14.83 -1.04
CA ARG A 76 2.36 14.67 0.40
C ARG A 76 3.06 13.37 0.79
N TRP A 77 3.07 12.36 -0.09
CA TRP A 77 3.24 10.96 0.29
C TRP A 77 4.54 10.68 1.07
N ALA A 78 5.69 11.15 0.60
CA ALA A 78 6.97 10.96 1.28
C ALA A 78 7.04 11.66 2.65
N ALA A 79 6.41 12.82 2.82
CA ALA A 79 6.36 13.51 4.10
C ALA A 79 5.54 12.72 5.13
N ILE A 80 4.42 12.12 4.71
CA ILE A 80 3.64 11.23 5.59
C ILE A 80 4.42 9.96 5.91
N ALA A 81 5.01 9.32 4.88
CA ALA A 81 5.80 8.10 5.03
C ALA A 81 6.91 8.26 6.08
N ALA A 82 7.67 9.35 6.01
CA ALA A 82 8.74 9.67 6.94
C ALA A 82 8.23 10.06 8.35
N SER A 83 7.05 10.67 8.46
CA SER A 83 6.51 11.16 9.75
C SER A 83 6.11 10.05 10.73
N VAL A 84 5.95 8.82 10.23
CA VAL A 84 5.60 7.62 11.01
C VAL A 84 6.50 6.44 10.67
N ASP A 85 7.71 6.71 10.18
CA ASP A 85 8.72 5.70 9.98
C ASP A 85 9.34 5.36 11.33
N ASP A 86 8.97 4.19 11.84
CA ASP A 86 9.37 3.68 13.15
C ASP A 86 10.55 2.71 13.07
N ARG A 87 11.13 2.54 11.89
CA ARG A 87 12.29 1.67 11.69
C ARG A 87 13.45 2.13 12.57
N THR A 88 14.08 1.19 13.25
CA THR A 88 15.40 1.41 13.83
C THR A 88 16.42 1.68 12.71
N PRO A 89 17.58 2.30 13.00
CA PRO A 89 18.66 2.41 12.01
C PRO A 89 19.05 1.06 11.41
N ALA A 90 19.04 -0.03 12.20
CA ALA A 90 19.32 -1.38 11.72
C ALA A 90 18.23 -1.91 10.75
N GLU A 91 16.95 -1.69 11.06
CA GLU A 91 15.84 -2.04 10.16
C GLU A 91 15.85 -1.20 8.88
N ALA A 92 16.20 0.09 8.97
CA ALA A 92 16.40 0.96 7.81
C ALA A 92 17.65 0.56 7.00
N GLY A 93 18.59 -0.13 7.63
CA GLY A 93 19.91 -0.53 7.13
C GLY A 93 20.84 0.64 6.90
N GLU A 94 20.80 1.58 7.84
CA GLU A 94 21.78 2.66 8.00
C GLU A 94 23.05 2.09 8.65
N GLU A 95 24.22 2.52 8.17
CA GLU A 95 25.51 2.15 8.75
C GLU A 95 25.76 2.98 10.01
N GLU A 96 26.41 2.40 11.02
CA GLU A 96 26.79 3.12 12.24
C GLU A 96 27.77 4.25 11.87
N GLU A 97 27.46 5.51 12.23
CA GLU A 97 28.42 6.60 12.09
C GLU A 97 29.61 6.33 13.03
N GLU A 98 30.83 6.28 12.48
CA GLU A 98 32.07 6.11 13.27
C GLU A 98 32.18 7.21 14.34
N GLY A 99 32.07 6.83 15.62
CA GLY A 99 32.33 7.70 16.76
C GLY A 99 31.11 8.33 17.45
N GLY A 100 29.89 7.97 17.04
CA GLY A 100 28.67 8.32 17.76
C GLY A 100 28.49 7.48 19.03
N ASP A 101 28.07 8.11 20.14
CA ASP A 101 27.69 7.45 21.40
C ASP A 101 26.30 6.79 21.26
N THR A 102 26.10 6.07 20.15
CA THR A 102 24.89 5.31 19.86
C THR A 102 25.21 3.86 20.20
N ALA A 103 24.55 3.36 21.24
CA ALA A 103 24.56 1.95 21.60
C ALA A 103 24.52 1.11 20.31
N ALA A 104 25.52 0.24 20.15
CA ALA A 104 25.58 -0.77 19.08
C ALA A 104 24.17 -1.28 18.77
N ALA A 105 23.89 -1.58 17.50
CA ALA A 105 22.64 -2.21 17.01
C ALA A 105 22.31 -3.52 17.78
N ALA A 106 21.94 -3.38 19.05
CA ALA A 106 21.68 -4.46 19.95
C ALA A 106 20.31 -4.96 19.57
N ALA A 107 20.24 -6.25 19.22
CA ALA A 107 18.97 -6.91 19.01
C ALA A 107 18.04 -6.57 20.18
N ARG A 108 16.83 -6.15 19.84
CA ARG A 108 15.74 -5.81 20.74
C ARG A 108 14.78 -7.00 20.69
N PRO A 109 14.95 -8.04 21.53
CA PRO A 109 14.22 -9.31 21.39
C PRO A 109 12.71 -9.14 21.60
N ASP A 110 12.31 -8.03 22.21
CA ASP A 110 10.95 -7.57 22.41
C ASP A 110 10.29 -6.98 21.14
N MET A 111 11.09 -6.60 20.13
CA MET A 111 10.59 -6.08 18.85
C MET A 111 10.43 -7.17 17.80
N ALA A 112 9.49 -6.99 16.88
CA ALA A 112 9.31 -7.83 15.72
C ALA A 112 10.63 -7.95 14.93
N GLY A 113 11.04 -9.18 14.62
CA GLY A 113 12.31 -9.43 13.93
C GLY A 113 13.55 -8.98 14.71
N GLY A 114 13.44 -8.77 16.04
CA GLY A 114 14.53 -8.36 16.92
C GLY A 114 14.95 -6.90 16.75
N GLY A 115 14.15 -6.07 16.07
CA GLY A 115 14.51 -4.68 15.74
C GLY A 115 15.74 -4.55 14.83
N VAL A 116 16.13 -5.64 14.15
CA VAL A 116 17.32 -5.72 13.27
C VAL A 116 17.01 -6.33 11.90
N ARG A 117 15.82 -6.92 11.72
CA ARG A 117 15.39 -7.46 10.43
C ARG A 117 15.22 -6.30 9.44
N ARG A 118 15.95 -6.33 8.32
CA ARG A 118 15.87 -5.25 7.31
C ARG A 118 14.42 -5.05 6.82
N LEU A 119 13.94 -3.81 6.92
CA LEU A 119 12.65 -3.35 6.41
C LEU A 119 12.89 -2.26 5.36
N HIS A 120 12.54 -2.56 4.10
CA HIS A 120 12.90 -1.71 2.96
C HIS A 120 12.05 -0.45 2.81
N LYS A 121 10.87 -0.44 3.45
CA LYS A 121 9.86 0.62 3.36
C LYS A 121 9.44 1.05 4.76
N SER A 122 8.94 2.28 4.90
CA SER A 122 8.20 2.67 6.10
C SER A 122 6.93 1.81 6.23
N ARG A 123 6.34 1.72 7.42
CA ARG A 123 5.00 1.11 7.59
C ARG A 123 3.91 1.92 6.87
N TYR A 124 4.20 3.18 6.53
CA TYR A 124 3.43 3.98 5.58
C TYR A 124 4.19 4.03 4.24
N ASP A 125 3.75 3.26 3.24
CA ASP A 125 4.38 3.24 1.91
C ASP A 125 3.50 2.55 0.85
N SER A 126 3.94 2.42 -0.40
CA SER A 126 3.28 1.61 -1.41
C SER A 126 3.19 0.13 -1.00
N VAL A 127 2.21 -0.58 -1.58
CA VAL A 127 2.05 -2.02 -1.33
C VAL A 127 3.31 -2.82 -1.70
N SER A 128 3.57 -3.91 -0.97
CA SER A 128 4.73 -4.79 -1.18
C SER A 128 4.38 -6.16 -1.76
N ASN A 129 3.08 -6.51 -1.81
CA ASN A 129 2.60 -7.79 -2.32
C ASN A 129 1.33 -7.59 -3.13
N TYR A 130 1.21 -8.33 -4.23
CA TYR A 130 -0.10 -8.66 -4.79
C TYR A 130 -0.72 -9.82 -4.01
N ILE A 131 -2.04 -9.79 -3.84
CA ILE A 131 -2.75 -10.69 -2.93
C ILE A 131 -3.80 -11.52 -3.63
N PHE A 132 -4.12 -11.32 -4.91
CA PHE A 132 -5.11 -12.15 -5.61
C PHE A 132 -4.56 -13.55 -5.90
N GLN A 133 -5.40 -14.58 -5.73
CA GLN A 133 -5.13 -15.91 -6.26
C GLN A 133 -6.36 -16.34 -7.07
N CYS A 134 -6.16 -16.67 -8.35
CA CYS A 134 -7.28 -17.09 -9.19
C CYS A 134 -7.66 -18.55 -8.87
N PRO A 135 -8.90 -18.83 -8.43
CA PRO A 135 -9.30 -20.20 -8.07
C PRO A 135 -9.46 -21.14 -9.28
N ARG A 136 -9.61 -20.60 -10.50
CA ARG A 136 -9.97 -21.38 -11.70
C ARG A 136 -8.83 -21.63 -12.68
N HIS A 137 -7.61 -21.23 -12.33
CA HIS A 137 -6.48 -21.41 -13.23
C HIS A 137 -5.58 -22.54 -12.74
N PRO A 138 -5.16 -23.46 -13.63
CA PRO A 138 -4.11 -24.41 -13.28
C PRO A 138 -2.85 -23.64 -12.84
N PRO A 139 -1.98 -24.26 -12.02
CA PRO A 139 -0.70 -23.68 -11.65
C PRO A 139 0.00 -23.13 -12.91
N GLY A 140 0.22 -21.81 -12.96
CA GLY A 140 0.91 -21.12 -14.07
C GLY A 140 0.08 -20.16 -14.94
N ALA A 141 -1.26 -20.15 -14.91
CA ALA A 141 -2.01 -19.29 -15.86
C ALA A 141 -2.00 -17.78 -15.52
N ARG A 142 -1.72 -17.42 -14.26
CA ARG A 142 -1.32 -16.08 -13.82
C ARG A 142 -0.32 -16.26 -12.67
N SER A 143 0.94 -16.63 -12.96
CA SER A 143 1.98 -16.51 -11.92
C SER A 143 2.14 -15.03 -11.62
N LEU A 144 1.55 -14.59 -10.49
CA LEU A 144 1.69 -13.24 -9.97
C LEU A 144 3.02 -13.06 -9.22
N GLU A 145 3.69 -14.16 -8.88
CA GLU A 145 5.01 -14.16 -8.22
C GLU A 145 6.02 -13.32 -9.02
N LYS A 146 6.00 -13.41 -10.36
CA LYS A 146 6.88 -12.60 -11.21
C LYS A 146 6.63 -11.10 -11.14
N TYR A 147 5.48 -10.68 -10.62
CA TYR A 147 5.13 -9.28 -10.41
C TYR A 147 5.42 -8.83 -8.97
N CYS A 148 5.54 -9.74 -8.01
CA CYS A 148 5.99 -9.45 -6.66
C CYS A 148 7.53 -9.46 -6.60
N ASP A 149 8.17 -8.51 -7.30
CA ASP A 149 9.62 -8.44 -7.50
C ASP A 149 10.33 -7.44 -6.57
N VAL A 150 9.70 -7.08 -5.45
CA VAL A 150 10.27 -6.21 -4.41
C VAL A 150 10.41 -6.97 -3.09
N PRO A 151 11.39 -6.61 -2.23
CA PRO A 151 11.51 -7.24 -0.92
C PRO A 151 10.26 -7.03 -0.04
N ALA A 152 9.68 -8.14 0.41
CA ALA A 152 8.57 -8.16 1.36
C ALA A 152 8.92 -9.12 2.51
N PRO A 153 9.81 -8.73 3.45
CA PRO A 153 10.22 -9.61 4.54
C PRO A 153 8.99 -10.05 5.35
N ALA A 154 8.99 -11.31 5.79
CA ALA A 154 7.93 -11.89 6.60
C ALA A 154 8.55 -12.96 7.50
N ASP A 155 7.89 -13.28 8.61
CA ASP A 155 8.30 -14.41 9.42
C ASP A 155 7.86 -15.73 8.76
N PRO A 156 8.78 -16.66 8.41
CA PRO A 156 8.43 -17.92 7.79
C PRO A 156 7.46 -18.77 8.65
N GLU A 157 7.56 -18.68 9.98
CA GLU A 157 6.64 -19.39 10.87
C GLU A 157 5.23 -18.81 10.77
N HIS A 158 5.10 -17.49 10.69
CA HIS A 158 3.80 -16.84 10.49
C HIS A 158 3.18 -17.22 9.14
N VAL A 159 3.97 -17.22 8.06
CA VAL A 159 3.50 -17.67 6.74
C VAL A 159 3.01 -19.12 6.80
N ALA A 160 3.81 -20.02 7.37
CA ALA A 160 3.46 -21.44 7.49
C ALA A 160 2.19 -21.64 8.34
N ARG A 161 2.06 -20.92 9.45
CA ARG A 161 0.87 -20.96 10.34
C ARG A 161 -0.39 -20.51 9.61
N LEU A 162 -0.32 -19.41 8.85
CA LEU A 162 -1.46 -18.90 8.07
C LEU A 162 -1.86 -19.89 6.96
N MET A 163 -0.88 -20.47 6.25
CA MET A 163 -1.15 -21.47 5.22
C MET A 163 -1.78 -22.76 5.79
N ALA A 164 -1.29 -23.23 6.95
CA ALA A 164 -1.87 -24.38 7.64
C ALA A 164 -3.34 -24.16 8.08
N ARG A 165 -3.76 -22.89 8.22
CA ARG A 165 -5.14 -22.49 8.54
C ARG A 165 -6.00 -22.20 7.29
N GLY A 166 -5.49 -22.49 6.09
CA GLY A 166 -6.26 -22.46 4.85
C GLY A 166 -6.13 -21.17 4.03
N LEU A 167 -5.22 -20.25 4.40
CA LEU A 167 -4.85 -19.12 3.54
C LEU A 167 -3.93 -19.60 2.43
N ASP A 168 -4.11 -19.09 1.22
CA ASP A 168 -3.15 -19.33 0.16
C ASP A 168 -1.86 -18.53 0.32
N ALA A 169 -0.80 -18.94 -0.38
CA ALA A 169 0.54 -18.38 -0.24
C ALA A 169 0.60 -16.86 -0.43
N ALA A 170 -0.13 -16.29 -1.40
CA ALA A 170 -0.09 -14.86 -1.67
C ALA A 170 -0.69 -14.05 -0.51
N LEU A 171 -1.84 -14.49 0.00
CA LEU A 171 -2.47 -13.81 1.13
C LEU A 171 -1.72 -14.07 2.45
N ALA A 172 -1.20 -15.28 2.67
CA ALA A 172 -0.38 -15.61 3.83
C ALA A 172 0.89 -14.74 3.89
N GLN A 173 1.59 -14.58 2.76
CA GLN A 173 2.75 -13.70 2.63
C GLN A 173 2.41 -12.24 2.94
N HIS A 174 1.30 -11.75 2.41
CA HIS A 174 0.84 -10.38 2.67
C HIS A 174 0.57 -10.14 4.15
N ILE A 175 -0.22 -11.00 4.80
CA ILE A 175 -0.57 -10.85 6.22
C ILE A 175 0.69 -10.99 7.08
N ALA A 176 1.54 -11.99 6.84
CA ALA A 176 2.78 -12.16 7.59
C ALA A 176 3.75 -10.96 7.44
N HIS A 177 3.76 -10.30 6.28
CA HIS A 177 4.52 -9.06 6.07
C HIS A 177 4.00 -7.90 6.93
N LEU A 178 2.69 -7.73 7.08
CA LEU A 178 2.12 -6.69 7.97
C LEU A 178 2.57 -6.89 9.43
N PHE A 179 2.69 -8.15 9.85
CA PHE A 179 3.16 -8.57 11.18
C PHE A 179 4.68 -8.54 11.35
N THR A 180 5.41 -7.92 10.41
CA THR A 180 6.81 -7.50 10.67
C THR A 180 6.91 -6.20 11.44
N ARG A 181 5.78 -5.57 11.74
CA ARG A 181 5.70 -4.32 12.50
C ARG A 181 5.20 -4.58 13.91
N ASP A 182 5.79 -3.84 14.84
CA ASP A 182 5.27 -3.77 16.20
C ASP A 182 3.95 -2.98 16.25
N PRO A 183 3.06 -3.31 17.19
CA PRO A 183 1.89 -2.50 17.49
C PRO A 183 2.32 -1.16 18.09
N LEU A 184 1.80 -0.05 17.55
CA LEU A 184 2.19 1.30 18.02
C LEU A 184 1.45 1.74 19.28
N VAL A 185 0.18 1.37 19.40
CA VAL A 185 -0.71 1.84 20.47
C VAL A 185 -1.59 0.68 20.90
N ILE A 186 -1.44 0.23 22.14
CA ILE A 186 -2.31 -0.78 22.76
C ILE A 186 -2.85 -0.17 24.05
N PHE A 187 -4.16 -0.22 24.24
CA PHE A 187 -4.76 0.22 25.49
C PHE A 187 -4.60 -0.84 26.58
N GLN A 188 -4.48 -0.37 27.83
CA GLN A 188 -4.43 -1.25 28.98
C GLN A 188 -5.67 -2.16 29.01
N GLY A 189 -5.46 -3.45 29.27
CA GLY A 189 -6.52 -4.47 29.25
C GLY A 189 -6.70 -5.15 27.89
N ALA A 190 -6.43 -4.47 26.77
CA ALA A 190 -6.71 -5.00 25.43
C ALA A 190 -5.99 -6.32 25.13
N VAL A 191 -4.78 -6.54 25.66
CA VAL A 191 -4.04 -7.80 25.48
C VAL A 191 -4.70 -8.97 26.20
N ALA A 192 -5.28 -8.75 27.38
CA ALA A 192 -5.79 -9.80 28.25
C ALA A 192 -7.31 -10.02 28.12
N GLU A 193 -8.06 -8.98 27.72
CA GLU A 193 -9.52 -8.95 27.80
C GLU A 193 -10.22 -9.14 26.44
N VAL A 194 -9.52 -8.93 25.33
CA VAL A 194 -10.07 -9.10 23.98
C VAL A 194 -10.23 -10.58 23.65
N ASP A 195 -11.43 -10.96 23.19
CA ASP A 195 -11.77 -12.30 22.72
C ASP A 195 -11.57 -12.42 21.20
N ASP A 196 -10.54 -13.16 20.79
CA ASP A 196 -10.17 -13.37 19.38
C ASP A 196 -11.25 -14.07 18.54
N GLU A 197 -12.19 -14.80 19.16
CA GLU A 197 -13.30 -15.44 18.42
C GLU A 197 -14.40 -14.42 18.06
N ARG A 198 -14.43 -13.28 18.75
CA ARG A 198 -15.51 -12.27 18.64
C ARG A 198 -15.01 -10.90 18.19
N SER A 199 -13.71 -10.66 18.26
CA SER A 199 -13.09 -9.38 17.93
C SER A 199 -11.94 -9.55 16.96
N THR A 200 -11.71 -8.52 16.15
CA THR A 200 -10.52 -8.40 15.30
C THR A 200 -9.56 -7.34 15.80
N GLU A 201 -9.70 -6.87 17.05
CA GLU A 201 -8.95 -5.72 17.57
C GLU A 201 -7.43 -5.92 17.51
N HIS A 202 -6.91 -7.10 17.89
CA HIS A 202 -5.47 -7.37 17.80
C HIS A 202 -4.97 -7.35 16.35
N PHE A 203 -5.76 -7.90 15.42
CA PHE A 203 -5.46 -7.83 13.99
C PHE A 203 -5.49 -6.39 13.47
N GLU A 204 -6.53 -5.62 13.83
CA GLU A 204 -6.70 -4.23 13.43
C GLU A 204 -5.63 -3.32 14.03
N ASN A 205 -5.04 -3.66 15.18
CA ASN A 205 -3.91 -2.91 15.74
C ASN A 205 -2.73 -2.85 14.75
N VAL A 206 -2.41 -3.99 14.14
CA VAL A 206 -1.35 -4.10 13.13
C VAL A 206 -1.83 -3.62 11.76
N GLN A 207 -3.03 -4.03 11.32
CA GLN A 207 -3.56 -3.69 10.01
C GLN A 207 -3.82 -2.18 9.84
N SER A 208 -4.41 -1.54 10.83
CA SER A 208 -4.74 -0.12 10.77
C SER A 208 -3.51 0.79 10.77
N THR A 209 -2.38 0.29 11.30
CA THR A 209 -1.09 1.00 11.38
C THR A 209 -0.07 0.57 10.31
N ASN A 210 -0.47 -0.31 9.38
CA ASN A 210 0.21 -0.47 8.10
C ASN A 210 -0.54 0.37 7.05
N TRP A 211 -0.02 1.55 6.73
CA TRP A 211 -0.71 2.55 5.92
C TRP A 211 -0.22 2.52 4.47
N GLN A 212 -0.83 1.64 3.67
CA GLN A 212 -0.44 1.46 2.28
C GLN A 212 -1.22 2.35 1.29
N THR A 213 -0.78 2.40 0.03
CA THR A 213 -1.51 3.05 -1.09
C THR A 213 -2.90 2.45 -1.33
N VAL A 214 -3.05 1.16 -1.06
CA VAL A 214 -4.32 0.43 -1.08
C VAL A 214 -4.38 -0.43 0.18
N ARG A 215 -5.57 -0.54 0.79
CA ARG A 215 -5.78 -1.40 1.96
C ARG A 215 -6.89 -2.40 1.68
N TRP A 216 -6.60 -3.68 1.93
CA TRP A 216 -7.60 -4.75 1.90
C TRP A 216 -8.19 -4.93 3.30
N LYS A 217 -9.51 -4.80 3.43
CA LYS A 217 -10.17 -4.77 4.74
C LYS A 217 -11.06 -6.01 4.88
N PRO A 218 -10.62 -7.04 5.63
CA PRO A 218 -11.48 -8.18 5.94
C PRO A 218 -12.71 -7.71 6.71
N PRO A 219 -13.84 -8.44 6.62
CA PRO A 219 -15.01 -8.15 7.43
C PRO A 219 -14.75 -8.57 8.90
N PRO A 220 -15.40 -7.91 9.88
CA PRO A 220 -15.38 -8.37 11.26
C PRO A 220 -16.13 -9.71 11.40
N PRO A 221 -16.04 -10.39 12.56
CA PRO A 221 -16.89 -11.53 12.87
C PRO A 221 -18.38 -11.17 12.73
N ARG A 222 -19.20 -12.12 12.31
CA ARG A 222 -20.65 -11.91 12.24
C ARG A 222 -21.25 -12.06 13.63
N GLU A 223 -22.03 -11.07 14.04
CA GLU A 223 -22.81 -11.12 15.30
C GLU A 223 -23.96 -12.14 15.24
N GLY A 224 -24.41 -12.51 14.04
CA GLY A 224 -25.41 -13.56 13.83
C GLY A 224 -25.74 -13.81 12.36
N PRO A 225 -26.54 -14.84 12.04
CA PRO A 225 -26.84 -15.23 10.65
C PRO A 225 -27.49 -14.14 9.79
N ASN A 226 -28.32 -13.30 10.41
CA ASN A 226 -29.12 -12.27 9.74
C ASN A 226 -28.73 -10.83 10.14
N ALA A 227 -27.66 -10.66 10.94
CA ALA A 227 -27.21 -9.33 11.32
C ALA A 227 -26.67 -8.58 10.08
N PRO A 228 -26.94 -7.27 9.93
CA PRO A 228 -26.28 -6.45 8.93
C PRO A 228 -24.76 -6.63 9.05
N HIS A 229 -24.11 -6.95 7.93
CA HIS A 229 -22.69 -7.31 7.95
C HIS A 229 -21.96 -6.62 6.82
N ILE A 230 -20.89 -5.91 7.19
CA ILE A 230 -19.99 -5.30 6.22
C ILE A 230 -19.15 -6.40 5.56
N GLY A 231 -19.03 -6.32 4.23
CA GLY A 231 -18.32 -7.32 3.45
C GLY A 231 -16.81 -7.04 3.35
N TRP A 232 -16.17 -7.79 2.44
CA TRP A 232 -14.79 -7.57 2.04
C TRP A 232 -14.65 -6.23 1.32
N ARG A 233 -13.77 -5.37 1.79
CA ARG A 233 -13.60 -4.03 1.24
C ARG A 233 -12.18 -3.78 0.77
N VAL A 234 -12.06 -2.82 -0.14
CA VAL A 234 -10.79 -2.28 -0.61
C VAL A 234 -10.86 -0.77 -0.48
N GLU A 235 -9.81 -0.18 0.04
CA GLU A 235 -9.70 1.25 0.30
C GLU A 235 -8.53 1.81 -0.52
N PHE A 236 -8.84 2.76 -1.40
CA PHE A 236 -7.89 3.46 -2.25
C PHE A 236 -7.46 4.76 -1.58
N ARG A 237 -6.14 4.97 -1.39
CA ARG A 237 -5.64 5.91 -0.36
C ARG A 237 -4.66 6.96 -0.86
N SER A 238 -4.23 6.89 -2.12
CA SER A 238 -3.14 7.73 -2.62
C SER A 238 -3.54 9.16 -2.96
N MET A 239 -4.82 9.43 -3.26
CA MET A 239 -5.26 10.74 -3.75
C MET A 239 -5.07 11.85 -2.72
N GLU A 240 -4.64 13.02 -3.17
CA GLU A 240 -4.67 14.23 -2.36
C GLU A 240 -6.11 14.74 -2.27
N VAL A 241 -6.42 15.43 -1.18
CA VAL A 241 -7.72 16.13 -1.08
C VAL A 241 -7.67 17.40 -1.93
N GLN A 242 -8.77 17.71 -2.60
CA GLN A 242 -8.91 18.89 -3.44
C GLN A 242 -9.64 20.01 -2.68
N LEU A 243 -9.56 21.24 -3.18
CA LEU A 243 -10.15 22.40 -2.49
C LEU A 243 -11.68 22.39 -2.49
N THR A 244 -12.30 21.87 -3.55
CA THR A 244 -13.76 21.89 -3.68
C THR A 244 -14.40 20.52 -3.52
N ASP A 245 -15.64 20.51 -3.01
CA ASP A 245 -16.45 19.29 -2.94
C ASP A 245 -16.69 18.69 -4.33
N PHE A 246 -16.80 19.53 -5.36
CA PHE A 246 -16.97 19.09 -6.75
C PHE A 246 -15.77 18.28 -7.23
N GLU A 247 -14.54 18.77 -7.03
CA GLU A 247 -13.32 18.05 -7.43
C GLU A 247 -13.17 16.73 -6.65
N ASN A 248 -13.40 16.75 -5.34
CA ASN A 248 -13.35 15.55 -4.50
C ASN A 248 -14.43 14.53 -4.91
N ALA A 249 -15.65 14.98 -5.22
CA ALA A 249 -16.72 14.13 -5.74
C ALA A 249 -16.36 13.56 -7.12
N ALA A 250 -15.76 14.36 -8.01
CA ALA A 250 -15.33 13.91 -9.34
C ALA A 250 -14.29 12.79 -9.25
N PHE A 251 -13.26 12.94 -8.42
CA PHE A 251 -12.26 11.89 -8.22
C PHE A 251 -12.83 10.66 -7.51
N THR A 252 -13.77 10.84 -6.58
CA THR A 252 -14.48 9.73 -5.94
C THR A 252 -15.28 8.92 -6.96
N VAL A 253 -16.10 9.59 -7.78
CA VAL A 253 -16.88 8.96 -8.85
C VAL A 253 -15.97 8.32 -9.90
N PHE A 254 -14.86 8.96 -10.26
CA PHE A 254 -13.86 8.39 -11.18
C PHE A 254 -13.32 7.05 -10.67
N VAL A 255 -12.89 6.97 -9.40
CA VAL A 255 -12.41 5.71 -8.81
C VAL A 255 -13.52 4.66 -8.80
N VAL A 256 -14.76 5.02 -8.48
CA VAL A 256 -15.89 4.08 -8.57
C VAL A 256 -16.07 3.57 -10.00
N LEU A 257 -16.13 4.45 -10.99
CA LEU A 257 -16.32 4.06 -12.39
C LEU A 257 -15.14 3.20 -12.91
N VAL A 258 -13.90 3.55 -12.58
CA VAL A 258 -12.73 2.77 -13.04
C VAL A 258 -12.76 1.35 -12.47
N THR A 259 -13.20 1.18 -11.21
CA THR A 259 -13.35 -0.16 -10.63
C THR A 259 -14.41 -0.99 -11.36
N ARG A 260 -15.51 -0.36 -11.78
CA ARG A 260 -16.57 -1.02 -12.57
C ARG A 260 -16.08 -1.41 -13.96
N VAL A 261 -15.32 -0.54 -14.61
CA VAL A 261 -14.69 -0.80 -15.93
C VAL A 261 -13.71 -1.98 -15.82
N ILE A 262 -12.85 -1.99 -14.80
CA ILE A 262 -11.89 -3.08 -14.57
C ILE A 262 -12.61 -4.42 -14.44
N LEU A 263 -13.67 -4.48 -13.64
CA LEU A 263 -14.43 -5.71 -13.42
C LEU A 263 -15.25 -6.12 -14.66
N ALA A 264 -15.94 -5.18 -15.30
CA ALA A 264 -16.83 -5.45 -16.43
C ALA A 264 -16.08 -5.98 -17.65
N PHE A 265 -14.84 -5.52 -17.87
CA PHE A 265 -14.02 -5.91 -19.02
C PHE A 265 -12.89 -6.90 -18.67
N ASP A 266 -12.86 -7.44 -17.44
CA ASP A 266 -11.78 -8.30 -16.91
C ASP A 266 -10.37 -7.72 -17.22
N LEU A 267 -10.21 -6.42 -16.95
CA LEU A 267 -8.95 -5.74 -17.25
C LEU A 267 -7.84 -6.23 -16.33
N ASN A 268 -6.69 -6.48 -16.93
CA ASN A 268 -5.47 -6.86 -16.25
C ASN A 268 -4.50 -5.68 -16.27
N LEU A 269 -4.19 -5.10 -15.13
CA LEU A 269 -3.33 -3.94 -14.97
C LEU A 269 -1.97 -4.30 -14.34
N TYR A 270 -1.74 -5.56 -13.92
CA TYR A 270 -0.53 -5.97 -13.21
C TYR A 270 0.75 -5.47 -13.89
N LEU A 271 1.62 -4.91 -13.06
CA LEU A 271 2.99 -4.50 -13.35
C LEU A 271 3.90 -5.16 -12.32
N PRO A 272 5.19 -5.40 -12.61
CA PRO A 272 6.15 -5.66 -11.54
C PRO A 272 6.09 -4.53 -10.49
N LEU A 273 6.01 -4.88 -9.21
CA LEU A 273 5.92 -3.94 -8.10
C LEU A 273 7.10 -2.97 -8.07
N SER A 274 8.28 -3.38 -8.55
CA SER A 274 9.44 -2.49 -8.74
C SER A 274 9.11 -1.29 -9.64
N LYS A 275 8.26 -1.49 -10.66
CA LYS A 275 7.78 -0.41 -11.55
C LYS A 275 6.67 0.41 -10.90
N VAL A 276 5.86 -0.20 -10.03
CA VAL A 276 4.86 0.53 -9.24
C VAL A 276 5.57 1.46 -8.26
N ASP A 277 6.62 0.99 -7.60
CA ASP A 277 7.47 1.79 -6.70
C ASP A 277 8.23 2.88 -7.46
N GLU A 278 8.73 2.59 -8.66
CA GLU A 278 9.29 3.63 -9.52
C GLU A 278 8.26 4.67 -9.92
N ASN A 279 7.03 4.26 -10.27
CA ASN A 279 5.95 5.19 -10.53
C ASN A 279 5.63 6.05 -9.29
N MET A 280 5.66 5.50 -8.07
CA MET A 280 5.48 6.27 -6.85
C MET A 280 6.58 7.33 -6.70
N ARG A 281 7.84 7.01 -7.00
CA ARG A 281 8.93 8.00 -7.02
C ARG A 281 8.70 9.08 -8.08
N ARG A 282 8.31 8.70 -9.30
CA ARG A 282 8.02 9.66 -10.38
C ARG A 282 6.86 10.59 -10.03
N ALA A 283 5.85 10.09 -9.32
CA ALA A 283 4.70 10.88 -8.88
C ALA A 283 5.07 12.03 -7.93
N HIS A 284 6.26 12.00 -7.31
CA HIS A 284 6.74 13.08 -6.47
C HIS A 284 7.37 14.23 -7.23
N ALA A 285 7.73 14.07 -8.51
CA ALA A 285 8.36 15.14 -9.26
C ALA A 285 7.41 16.34 -9.38
N ARG A 286 7.93 17.56 -9.24
CA ARG A 286 7.18 18.78 -9.52
C ARG A 286 6.71 18.77 -10.98
N GLY A 287 5.41 18.94 -11.20
CA GLY A 287 4.77 18.85 -12.50
C GLY A 287 4.68 17.44 -13.05
N ALA A 288 4.73 16.38 -12.22
CA ALA A 288 4.75 14.99 -12.68
C ALA A 288 3.60 14.65 -13.64
N VAL A 289 2.39 15.18 -13.41
CA VAL A 289 1.21 14.90 -14.25
C VAL A 289 1.39 15.32 -15.71
N THR A 290 2.21 16.35 -16.00
CA THR A 290 2.47 16.83 -17.37
C THR A 290 3.88 16.53 -17.86
N GLY A 291 4.86 16.38 -16.97
CA GLY A 291 6.28 16.24 -17.30
C GLY A 291 6.84 14.82 -17.22
N GLU A 292 6.28 13.98 -16.34
CA GLU A 292 6.80 12.62 -16.12
C GLU A 292 6.13 11.59 -17.02
N ARG A 293 6.79 10.43 -17.13
CA ARG A 293 6.23 9.26 -17.81
C ARG A 293 6.07 8.14 -16.82
N PHE A 294 4.96 7.43 -16.87
CA PHE A 294 4.67 6.33 -15.95
C PHE A 294 4.63 5.00 -16.68
N PHE A 295 5.03 3.93 -16.00
CA PHE A 295 4.81 2.58 -16.48
C PHE A 295 3.32 2.24 -16.40
N VAL A 296 2.77 1.86 -17.54
CA VAL A 296 1.41 1.34 -17.65
C VAL A 296 1.43 0.08 -18.50
N ARG A 297 0.48 -0.81 -18.27
CA ARG A 297 0.40 -2.05 -19.04
C ARG A 297 -0.10 -1.75 -20.45
N LYS A 298 0.61 -2.26 -21.46
CA LYS A 298 0.26 -2.03 -22.89
C LYS A 298 -1.02 -2.76 -23.32
N HIS A 299 -1.22 -3.99 -22.85
CA HIS A 299 -2.36 -4.83 -23.23
C HIS A 299 -3.15 -5.21 -21.96
N MET A 300 -4.24 -4.49 -21.72
CA MET A 300 -5.06 -4.63 -20.51
C MET A 300 -6.23 -5.60 -20.69
N ALA A 301 -6.82 -5.66 -21.87
CA ALA A 301 -7.92 -6.58 -22.16
C ALA A 301 -7.41 -8.03 -22.27
N PRO A 302 -8.23 -9.03 -21.89
CA PRO A 302 -7.92 -10.42 -22.16
C PRO A 302 -7.78 -10.66 -23.68
N PRO A 303 -6.91 -11.59 -24.11
CA PRO A 303 -6.82 -11.93 -25.53
C PRO A 303 -8.17 -12.48 -26.01
N PRO A 304 -8.54 -12.26 -27.29
CA PRO A 304 -9.74 -12.84 -27.86
C PRO A 304 -9.70 -14.36 -27.71
N GLN A 305 -10.81 -14.96 -27.27
CA GLN A 305 -10.88 -16.42 -27.14
C GLN A 305 -10.71 -17.06 -28.53
N PRO A 306 -9.78 -18.01 -28.69
CA PRO A 306 -9.68 -18.77 -29.93
C PRO A 306 -10.92 -19.68 -30.04
N GLY A 307 -11.90 -19.29 -30.86
CA GLY A 307 -13.08 -20.13 -31.13
C GLY A 307 -14.44 -19.45 -31.26
N GLY A 308 -14.54 -18.13 -31.10
CA GLY A 308 -15.78 -17.38 -31.40
C GLY A 308 -16.01 -17.17 -32.90
N GLY A 309 -15.70 -18.16 -33.74
CA GLY A 309 -16.06 -18.14 -35.15
C GLY A 309 -17.57 -18.25 -35.25
N GLY A 310 -18.22 -17.16 -35.64
CA GLY A 310 -19.65 -17.13 -35.87
C GLY A 310 -20.05 -18.30 -36.75
N GLY A 311 -20.90 -19.17 -36.21
CA GLY A 311 -21.70 -20.10 -36.99
C GLY A 311 -22.67 -19.29 -37.84
N GLY A 312 -22.17 -18.72 -38.94
CA GLY A 312 -22.98 -18.33 -40.08
C GLY A 312 -23.55 -19.61 -40.67
N GLY A 313 -24.70 -20.03 -40.15
CA GLY A 313 -25.51 -21.08 -40.75
C GLY A 313 -25.98 -20.62 -42.12
N GLY A 314 -25.29 -21.10 -43.15
CA GLY A 314 -25.87 -21.22 -44.49
C GLY A 314 -26.72 -22.48 -44.53
N GLY A 315 -27.95 -22.35 -45.01
CA GLY A 315 -28.77 -23.49 -45.41
C GLY A 315 -30.26 -23.19 -45.47
N GLY A 316 -30.80 -23.11 -46.70
CA GLY A 316 -32.21 -23.36 -47.01
C GLY A 316 -33.08 -22.14 -47.19
#